data_AF-A0A2V8NQ68-F1
#
_entry.id   AF-A0A2V8NQ68-F1
#
_cell.length_a   1.000
_cell.length_b   1.000
_cell.length_c   1.000
_cell.angle_alpha   90.00
_cell.angle_beta   90.00
_cell.angle_gamma   90.00
#
_symmetry.space_group_name_H-M   'P 1'
#
loop_
_entity.id
_entity.type
_entity.pdbx_description
1 polymer ?
#
loop_
_entity_poly.entity_id
_entity_poly.type
_entity_poly.pdbx_seq_one_letter_code
_entity_poly.pdbx_strand_id
1 'polypeptide(L)'
;MWNPSDASRAQRLARYEVMETYVRTHLLPYDFSLTSEQEADLFAEVRALLERSPDDELFSVFIRAIVEEVVETKIRPWREENRLRSESDRLKEVRDAAADYVGSFLSLQATPAAVEQLKQRFGIDDSPALEAALRMRISAWVGGLEDEQLAQYDVFTVKDLVFAQLRSWC
;
A
#
# COMPACT_ATOMS: atom_id res chain seq x y z
N MET A 1 24.72 32.90 -36.25
CA MET A 1 25.96 32.99 -35.44
C MET A 1 25.89 31.84 -34.44
N TRP A 2 26.72 30.81 -34.61
CA TRP A 2 26.72 29.61 -33.77
C TRP A 2 27.63 29.86 -32.56
N ASN A 3 27.11 29.71 -31.33
CA ASN A 3 27.89 29.91 -30.11
C ASN A 3 28.28 28.54 -29.54
N PRO A 4 29.58 28.22 -29.38
CA PRO A 4 30.05 26.93 -28.84
C PRO A 4 29.46 26.58 -27.47
N SER A 5 29.08 27.58 -26.67
CA SER A 5 28.39 27.40 -25.39
C SER A 5 27.02 26.73 -25.54
N ASP A 6 26.29 27.04 -26.61
CA ASP A 6 24.94 26.51 -26.85
C ASP A 6 25.00 25.05 -27.31
N ALA A 7 26.04 24.69 -28.08
CA ALA A 7 26.33 23.31 -28.45
C ALA A 7 26.63 22.45 -27.21
N SER A 8 27.43 22.97 -26.26
CA SER A 8 27.74 22.27 -25.00
C SER A 8 26.52 22.13 -24.07
N ARG A 9 25.57 23.07 -24.12
CA ARG A 9 24.32 22.99 -23.34
C ARG A 9 23.34 21.98 -23.93
N ALA A 10 23.16 22.00 -25.24
CA ALA A 10 22.30 21.04 -25.93
C ALA A 10 22.81 19.59 -25.76
N GLN A 11 24.14 19.40 -25.84
CA GLN A 11 24.76 18.10 -25.57
C GLN A 11 24.51 17.63 -24.13
N ARG A 12 24.66 18.51 -23.12
CA ARG A 12 24.35 18.16 -21.73
C ARG A 12 22.87 17.79 -21.51
N LEU A 13 21.95 18.50 -22.13
CA LEU A 13 20.51 18.18 -22.04
C LEU A 13 20.20 16.82 -22.67
N ALA A 14 20.73 16.54 -23.87
CA ALA A 14 20.59 15.24 -24.50
C ALA A 14 21.18 14.11 -23.64
N ARG A 15 22.28 14.39 -22.93
CA ARG A 15 22.88 13.42 -22.01
C ARG A 15 21.95 13.06 -20.86
N TYR A 16 21.28 14.05 -20.27
CA TYR A 16 20.31 13.82 -19.19
C TYR A 16 19.10 13.04 -19.70
N GLU A 17 18.54 13.41 -20.86
CA GLU A 17 17.39 12.72 -21.45
C GLU A 17 17.65 11.23 -21.69
N VAL A 18 18.84 10.88 -22.20
CA VAL A 18 19.23 9.49 -22.44
C VAL A 18 19.34 8.71 -21.13
N MET A 19 19.97 9.28 -20.10
CA MET A 19 20.09 8.61 -18.80
C MET A 19 18.75 8.49 -18.08
N GLU A 20 17.93 9.53 -18.10
CA GLU A 20 16.58 9.48 -17.55
C GLU A 20 15.72 8.42 -18.24
N THR A 21 15.83 8.31 -19.57
CA THR A 21 15.15 7.26 -20.33
C THR A 21 15.62 5.88 -19.89
N TYR A 22 16.93 5.68 -19.71
CA TYR A 22 17.47 4.42 -19.20
C TYR A 22 16.93 4.09 -17.80
N VAL A 23 16.96 5.04 -16.87
CA VAL A 23 16.40 4.87 -15.52
C VAL A 23 14.92 4.49 -15.58
N ARG A 24 14.11 5.22 -16.35
CA ARG A 24 12.66 4.93 -16.52
C ARG A 24 12.37 3.53 -17.03
N THR A 25 13.20 3.05 -17.94
CA THR A 25 12.93 1.81 -18.69
C THR A 25 13.55 0.57 -18.05
N HIS A 26 14.62 0.73 -17.27
CA HIS A 26 15.40 -0.40 -16.75
C HIS A 26 15.54 -0.43 -15.23
N LEU A 27 15.41 0.70 -14.54
CA LEU A 27 15.76 0.80 -13.11
C LEU A 27 14.59 1.18 -12.19
N LEU A 28 13.49 1.70 -12.75
CA LEU A 28 12.30 1.96 -11.95
C LEU A 28 11.65 0.66 -11.45
N PRO A 29 10.97 0.70 -10.29
CA PRO A 29 10.38 -0.49 -9.69
C PRO A 29 9.15 -0.94 -10.49
N TYR A 30 8.96 -2.27 -10.58
CA TYR A 30 7.77 -2.87 -11.20
C TYR A 30 6.67 -3.21 -10.17
N ASP A 31 7.03 -3.32 -8.89
CA ASP A 31 6.17 -3.75 -7.79
C ASP A 31 5.40 -2.60 -7.13
N PHE A 32 5.78 -1.35 -7.39
CA PHE A 32 5.01 -0.18 -6.98
C PHE A 32 5.31 1.01 -7.89
N SER A 33 4.41 2.00 -7.89
CA SER A 33 4.56 3.22 -8.68
C SER A 33 5.12 4.35 -7.83
N LEU A 34 6.07 5.10 -8.40
CA LEU A 34 6.54 6.36 -7.82
C LEU A 34 5.52 7.47 -8.06
N THR A 35 5.46 8.44 -7.16
CA THR A 35 4.73 9.70 -7.41
C THR A 35 5.53 10.59 -8.35
N SER A 36 4.87 11.56 -8.99
CA SER A 36 5.57 12.54 -9.84
C SER A 36 6.64 13.34 -9.08
N GLU A 37 6.46 13.55 -7.78
CA GLU A 37 7.45 14.22 -6.92
C GLU A 37 8.67 13.34 -6.65
N GLN A 38 8.47 12.05 -6.36
CA GLN A 38 9.55 11.08 -6.16
C GLN A 38 10.35 10.88 -7.46
N GLU A 39 9.67 10.79 -8.60
CA GLU A 39 10.34 10.74 -9.90
C GLU A 39 11.16 12.01 -10.16
N ALA A 40 10.61 13.19 -9.87
CA ALA A 40 11.32 14.45 -10.04
C ALA A 40 12.57 14.54 -9.15
N ASP A 41 12.47 14.13 -7.88
CA ASP A 41 13.60 14.07 -6.94
C ASP A 41 14.67 13.09 -7.41
N LEU A 42 14.27 11.89 -7.85
CA LEU A 42 15.19 10.89 -8.40
C LEU A 42 15.96 11.43 -9.60
N PHE A 43 15.26 12.01 -10.59
CA PHE A 43 15.92 12.54 -11.78
C PHE A 43 16.77 13.77 -11.48
N ALA A 44 16.41 14.58 -10.48
CA ALA A 44 17.27 15.67 -10.03
C ALA A 44 18.61 15.16 -9.48
N GLU A 45 18.60 14.08 -8.70
CA GLU A 45 19.81 13.46 -8.16
C GLU A 45 20.68 12.83 -9.26
N VAL A 46 20.06 12.13 -10.21
CA VAL A 46 20.76 11.55 -11.38
C VAL A 46 21.42 12.65 -12.22
N ARG A 47 20.74 13.78 -12.44
CA ARG A 47 21.33 14.95 -13.14
C ARG A 47 22.49 15.54 -12.36
N ALA A 48 22.33 15.75 -11.06
CA ALA A 48 23.39 16.30 -10.20
C ALA A 48 24.64 15.41 -10.18
N LEU A 49 24.46 14.09 -10.25
CA LEU A 49 25.55 13.13 -10.40
C LEU A 49 26.27 13.31 -11.76
N LEU A 50 25.51 13.36 -12.85
CA LEU A 50 26.07 13.51 -14.20
C LEU A 50 26.81 14.85 -14.37
N GLU A 51 26.35 15.92 -13.72
CA GLU A 51 27.03 17.22 -13.73
C GLU A 51 28.42 17.18 -13.10
N ARG A 52 28.61 16.32 -12.10
CA ARG A 52 29.89 16.14 -11.39
C ARG A 52 30.80 15.15 -12.09
N SER A 53 30.30 14.40 -13.07
CA SER A 53 31.10 13.44 -13.81
C SER A 53 31.87 14.14 -14.94
N PRO A 54 33.22 14.08 -14.94
CA PRO A 54 34.03 14.56 -16.04
C PRO A 54 34.01 13.63 -17.25
N ASP A 55 33.38 12.47 -17.14
CA ASP A 55 33.38 11.41 -18.15
C ASP A 55 32.41 11.76 -19.28
N ASP A 56 32.87 11.75 -20.53
CA ASP A 56 32.02 11.99 -21.71
C ASP A 56 31.21 10.74 -22.08
N GLU A 57 31.64 9.57 -21.61
CA GLU A 57 30.98 8.30 -21.87
C GLU A 57 29.85 8.02 -20.86
N LEU A 58 28.63 8.40 -21.23
CA LEU A 58 27.41 8.22 -20.43
C LEU A 58 27.13 6.79 -19.95
N PHE A 59 27.58 5.81 -20.72
CA PHE A 59 27.30 4.40 -20.48
C PHE A 59 28.55 3.60 -20.19
N SER A 60 29.60 4.26 -19.68
CA SER A 60 30.70 3.54 -19.06
C SER A 60 30.13 2.69 -17.92
N VAL A 61 30.74 1.53 -17.70
CA VAL A 61 30.34 0.60 -16.63
C VAL A 61 30.30 1.33 -15.28
N PHE A 62 31.22 2.27 -15.09
CA PHE A 62 31.31 3.10 -13.89
C PHE A 62 30.10 4.02 -13.72
N ILE A 63 29.70 4.77 -14.76
CA ILE A 63 28.55 5.68 -14.67
C ILE A 63 27.25 4.93 -14.47
N ARG A 64 27.08 3.79 -15.15
CA ARG A 64 25.90 2.93 -14.94
C ARG A 64 25.81 2.44 -13.50
N ALA A 65 26.91 1.91 -12.94
CA ALA A 65 26.93 1.41 -11.57
C ALA A 65 26.57 2.50 -10.55
N ILE A 66 27.08 3.72 -10.71
CA ILE A 66 26.74 4.81 -9.78
C ILE A 66 25.28 5.26 -9.93
N VAL A 67 24.77 5.33 -11.17
CA VAL A 67 23.35 5.65 -11.39
C VAL A 67 22.44 4.59 -10.77
N GLU A 68 22.77 3.30 -10.93
CA GLU A 68 22.06 2.19 -10.29
C GLU A 68 22.07 2.33 -8.76
N GLU A 69 23.21 2.67 -8.16
CA GLU A 69 23.34 2.86 -6.72
C GLU A 69 22.49 4.05 -6.21
N VAL A 70 22.49 5.18 -6.93
CA VAL A 70 21.66 6.35 -6.59
C VAL A 70 20.17 5.99 -6.66
N VAL A 71 19.76 5.31 -7.74
CA VAL A 71 18.38 4.90 -7.95
C VAL A 71 17.93 3.96 -6.83
N GLU A 72 18.72 2.94 -6.51
CA GLU A 72 18.43 1.99 -5.44
C GLU A 72 18.35 2.68 -4.07
N THR A 73 19.27 3.61 -3.77
CA THR A 73 19.29 4.37 -2.52
C THR A 73 18.04 5.21 -2.34
N LYS A 74 17.53 5.83 -3.41
CA LYS A 74 16.30 6.64 -3.39
C LYS A 74 15.04 5.77 -3.33
N ILE A 75 14.98 4.68 -4.11
CA ILE A 75 13.81 3.81 -4.20
C ILE A 75 13.57 3.04 -2.89
N ARG A 76 14.62 2.57 -2.22
CA ARG A 76 14.50 1.72 -1.03
C ARG A 76 13.57 2.28 0.06
N PRO A 77 13.73 3.52 0.55
CA PRO A 77 12.81 4.06 1.56
C PRO A 77 11.37 4.19 1.04
N TRP A 78 11.17 4.59 -0.22
CA TRP A 78 9.84 4.71 -0.82
C TRP A 78 9.14 3.36 -0.98
N ARG A 79 9.91 2.31 -1.29
CA ARG A 79 9.40 0.94 -1.37
C ARG A 79 8.90 0.48 0.00
N GLU A 80 9.67 0.74 1.04
CA GLU A 80 9.29 0.36 2.40
C GLU A 80 8.06 1.13 2.88
N GLU A 81 8.00 2.44 2.63
CA GLU A 81 6.82 3.25 2.92
C GLU A 81 5.58 2.72 2.18
N ASN A 82 5.72 2.40 0.89
CA ASN A 82 4.61 1.84 0.12
C ASN A 82 4.17 0.47 0.68
N ARG A 83 5.11 -0.38 1.07
CA ARG A 83 4.80 -1.69 1.69
C ARG A 83 3.99 -1.51 2.96
N LEU A 84 4.43 -0.65 3.87
CA LEU A 84 3.74 -0.37 5.13
C LEU A 84 2.35 0.23 4.91
N ARG A 85 2.22 1.15 3.95
CA ARG A 85 0.93 1.73 3.57
C ARG A 85 -0.02 0.67 3.03
N SER A 86 0.43 -0.16 2.08
CA SER A 86 -0.39 -1.23 1.52
C SER A 86 -0.82 -2.26 2.58
N GLU A 87 0.07 -2.56 3.55
CA GLU A 87 -0.25 -3.43 4.68
C GLU A 87 -1.33 -2.81 5.59
N SER A 88 -1.18 -1.53 5.94
CA SER A 88 -2.17 -0.78 6.71
C SER A 88 -3.52 -0.69 5.99
N ASP A 89 -3.53 -0.39 4.69
CA ASP A 89 -4.76 -0.28 3.89
C ASP A 89 -5.49 -1.63 3.81
N ARG A 90 -4.75 -2.71 3.58
CA ARG A 90 -5.31 -4.07 3.59
C ARG A 90 -5.94 -4.41 4.95
N LEU A 91 -5.25 -4.11 6.05
CA LEU A 91 -5.78 -4.36 7.39
C LEU A 91 -7.04 -3.54 7.65
N LYS A 92 -7.06 -2.28 7.21
CA LYS A 92 -8.25 -1.44 7.29
C LYS A 92 -9.42 -2.04 6.51
N GLU A 93 -9.21 -2.49 5.28
CA GLU A 93 -10.25 -3.16 4.48
C GLU A 93 -10.80 -4.41 5.17
N VAL A 94 -9.94 -5.22 5.78
CA VAL A 94 -10.34 -6.40 6.56
C VAL A 94 -11.21 -6.00 7.76
N ARG A 95 -10.82 -4.94 8.50
CA ARG A 95 -11.58 -4.43 9.66
C ARG A 95 -12.95 -3.90 9.26
N ASP A 96 -13.00 -3.15 8.17
CA ASP A 96 -14.25 -2.58 7.65
C ASP A 96 -15.20 -3.70 7.18
N ALA A 97 -14.68 -4.69 6.44
CA ALA A 97 -15.45 -5.83 5.97
C ALA A 97 -16.00 -6.72 7.09
N ALA A 98 -15.30 -6.83 8.23
CA ALA A 98 -15.71 -7.69 9.33
C ALA A 98 -17.12 -7.37 9.85
N ALA A 99 -17.46 -6.08 9.95
CA ALA A 99 -18.78 -5.65 10.44
C ALA A 99 -19.91 -6.02 9.46
N ASP A 100 -19.65 -6.03 8.16
CA ASP A 100 -20.64 -6.34 7.13
C ASP A 100 -21.07 -7.82 7.17
N TYR A 101 -20.23 -8.71 7.70
CA TYR A 101 -20.57 -10.12 7.88
C TYR A 101 -21.58 -10.37 9.01
N VAL A 102 -21.85 -9.41 9.89
CA VAL A 102 -22.85 -9.59 10.96
C VAL A 102 -24.24 -9.88 10.39
N GLY A 103 -24.67 -9.12 9.37
CA GLY A 103 -25.96 -9.37 8.72
C GLY A 103 -26.01 -10.74 8.04
N SER A 104 -24.90 -11.16 7.41
CA SER A 104 -24.79 -12.51 6.83
C SER A 104 -24.87 -13.61 7.88
N PHE A 105 -24.26 -13.40 9.06
CA PHE A 105 -24.37 -14.35 10.17
C PHE A 105 -25.82 -14.51 10.61
N LEU A 106 -26.50 -13.40 10.92
CA LEU A 106 -27.87 -13.42 11.42
C LEU A 106 -28.87 -14.03 10.42
N SER A 107 -28.65 -13.82 9.11
CA SER A 107 -29.54 -14.28 8.06
C SER A 107 -29.26 -15.71 7.57
N LEU A 108 -27.99 -16.14 7.52
CA LEU A 108 -27.60 -17.39 6.84
C LEU A 108 -26.98 -18.45 7.75
N GLN A 109 -26.54 -18.09 8.96
CA GLN A 109 -25.77 -18.99 9.83
C GLN A 109 -26.35 -19.15 11.23
N ALA A 110 -26.97 -18.10 11.77
CA ALA A 110 -27.57 -18.14 13.09
C ALA A 110 -28.86 -18.98 13.06
N THR A 111 -28.97 -19.92 14.00
CA THR A 111 -30.26 -20.59 14.25
C THR A 111 -31.21 -19.61 14.95
N PRO A 112 -32.54 -19.81 14.87
CA PRO A 112 -33.49 -18.97 15.60
C PRO A 112 -33.20 -18.90 17.11
N ALA A 113 -32.79 -20.02 17.72
CA ALA A 113 -32.41 -20.08 19.13
C ALA A 113 -31.17 -19.21 19.44
N ALA A 114 -30.17 -19.22 18.55
CA ALA A 114 -28.98 -18.37 18.69
C ALA A 114 -29.32 -16.88 18.58
N VAL A 115 -30.22 -16.51 17.67
CA VAL A 115 -30.70 -15.11 17.57
C VAL A 115 -31.39 -14.68 18.85
N GLU A 116 -32.27 -15.51 19.42
CA GLU A 116 -32.94 -15.19 20.69
C GLU A 116 -31.97 -15.08 21.87
N GLN A 117 -30.93 -15.93 21.93
CA GLN A 117 -29.86 -15.79 22.93
C GLN A 117 -29.13 -14.45 22.79
N LEU A 118 -28.81 -14.03 21.57
CA LEU A 118 -28.20 -12.73 21.31
C LEU A 118 -29.13 -11.58 21.72
N LYS A 119 -30.42 -11.64 21.37
CA LYS A 119 -31.41 -10.65 21.83
C LYS A 119 -31.45 -10.52 23.34
N GLN A 120 -31.51 -11.64 24.06
CA GLN A 120 -31.51 -11.67 25.52
C GLN A 120 -30.22 -11.10 26.11
N ARG A 121 -29.06 -11.50 25.56
CA ARG A 121 -27.75 -11.05 26.04
C ARG A 121 -27.55 -9.56 25.89
N PHE A 122 -28.00 -9.00 24.77
CA PHE A 122 -27.86 -7.56 24.47
C PHE A 122 -29.06 -6.74 24.95
N GLY A 123 -30.15 -7.38 25.40
CA GLY A 123 -31.37 -6.72 25.85
C GLY A 123 -32.10 -5.98 24.71
N ILE A 124 -32.07 -6.53 23.49
CA ILE A 124 -32.63 -5.91 22.28
C ILE A 124 -33.54 -6.92 21.57
N ASP A 125 -34.84 -6.66 21.55
CA ASP A 125 -35.82 -7.57 20.92
C ASP A 125 -35.97 -7.35 19.40
N ASP A 126 -35.68 -6.14 18.93
CA ASP A 126 -35.79 -5.74 17.53
C ASP A 126 -34.57 -6.20 16.70
N SER A 127 -34.80 -6.97 15.64
CA SER A 127 -33.72 -7.58 14.85
C SER A 127 -32.82 -6.55 14.13
N PRO A 128 -33.34 -5.49 13.47
CA PRO A 128 -32.51 -4.42 12.94
C PRO A 128 -31.66 -3.72 13.99
N ALA A 129 -32.22 -3.39 15.16
CA ALA A 129 -31.47 -2.80 16.27
C ALA A 129 -30.39 -3.75 16.81
N LEU A 130 -30.68 -5.05 16.88
CA LEU A 130 -29.70 -6.07 17.28
C LEU A 130 -28.55 -6.14 16.28
N GLU A 131 -28.84 -6.16 14.98
CA GLU A 131 -27.80 -6.17 13.94
C GLU A 131 -26.89 -4.94 14.07
N ALA A 132 -27.45 -3.74 14.23
CA ALA A 132 -26.67 -2.52 14.41
C ALA A 132 -25.77 -2.58 15.66
N ALA A 133 -26.30 -3.08 16.78
CA ALA A 133 -25.53 -3.24 18.02
C ALA A 133 -24.39 -4.27 17.85
N LEU A 134 -24.66 -5.39 17.18
CA LEU A 134 -23.65 -6.42 16.90
C LEU A 134 -22.57 -5.91 15.95
N ARG A 135 -22.94 -5.16 14.90
CA ARG A 135 -21.99 -4.48 14.00
C ARG A 135 -21.04 -3.59 14.79
N MET A 136 -21.57 -2.71 15.64
CA MET A 136 -20.74 -1.85 16.49
C MET A 136 -19.82 -2.66 17.41
N ARG A 137 -20.33 -3.75 18.01
CA ARG A 137 -19.54 -4.59 18.91
C ARG A 137 -18.43 -5.34 18.19
N ILE A 138 -18.70 -5.84 16.99
CA ILE A 138 -17.71 -6.52 16.14
C ILE A 138 -16.67 -5.51 15.65
N SER A 139 -17.06 -4.33 15.16
CA SER A 139 -16.10 -3.28 14.78
C SER A 139 -15.17 -2.90 15.93
N ALA A 140 -15.72 -2.72 17.14
CA ALA A 140 -14.92 -2.40 18.32
C ALA A 140 -13.98 -3.56 18.73
N TRP A 141 -14.45 -4.80 18.63
CA TRP A 141 -13.65 -5.98 18.95
C TRP A 141 -12.51 -6.18 17.94
N VAL A 142 -12.83 -6.16 16.64
CA VAL A 142 -11.85 -6.30 15.55
C VAL A 142 -10.86 -5.13 15.55
N GLY A 143 -11.30 -3.92 15.88
CA GLY A 143 -10.43 -2.76 16.05
C GLY A 143 -9.45 -2.88 17.23
N GLY A 144 -9.70 -3.78 18.19
CA GLY A 144 -8.81 -4.08 19.30
C GLY A 144 -7.89 -5.29 19.10
N LEU A 145 -7.99 -6.00 17.95
CA LEU A 145 -7.10 -7.11 17.62
C LEU A 145 -5.75 -6.60 17.12
N GLU A 146 -4.70 -7.35 17.44
CA GLU A 146 -3.35 -7.12 16.93
C GLU A 146 -3.31 -7.26 15.41
N ASP A 147 -2.49 -6.43 14.74
CA ASP A 147 -2.38 -6.43 13.29
C ASP A 147 -1.89 -7.78 12.76
N GLU A 148 -0.97 -8.46 13.47
CA GLU A 148 -0.46 -9.78 13.11
C GLU A 148 -1.56 -10.85 13.10
N GLN A 149 -2.52 -10.74 14.02
CA GLN A 149 -3.66 -11.66 14.10
C GLN A 149 -4.64 -11.42 12.95
N LEU A 150 -4.77 -10.19 12.47
CA LEU A 150 -5.64 -9.84 11.36
C LEU A 150 -4.97 -10.08 9.99
N ALA A 151 -3.65 -10.00 9.91
CA ALA A 151 -2.87 -10.16 8.68
C ALA A 151 -3.01 -11.55 8.04
N GLN A 152 -3.40 -12.57 8.82
CA GLN A 152 -3.70 -13.91 8.31
C GLN A 152 -5.05 -14.00 7.55
N TYR A 153 -5.90 -12.99 7.68
CA TYR A 153 -7.20 -12.93 7.01
C TYR A 153 -7.16 -11.98 5.80
N ASP A 154 -8.08 -12.21 4.89
CA ASP A 154 -8.47 -11.30 3.83
C ASP A 154 -9.94 -10.89 4.00
N VAL A 155 -10.42 -10.02 3.11
CA VAL A 155 -11.78 -9.51 3.11
C VAL A 155 -12.83 -10.64 3.06
N PHE A 156 -12.53 -11.81 2.50
CA PHE A 156 -13.50 -12.91 2.35
C PHE A 156 -13.44 -13.94 3.49
N THR A 157 -12.27 -14.11 4.10
CA THR A 157 -12.00 -15.11 5.14
C THR A 157 -12.21 -14.54 6.54
N VAL A 158 -12.18 -13.21 6.71
CA VAL A 158 -12.50 -12.56 8.00
C VAL A 158 -13.91 -12.91 8.51
N LYS A 159 -14.83 -13.30 7.63
CA LYS A 159 -16.15 -13.82 8.00
C LYS A 159 -16.07 -15.00 8.98
N ASP A 160 -15.07 -15.88 8.84
CA ASP A 160 -14.97 -17.09 9.65
C ASP A 160 -14.59 -16.71 11.09
N LEU A 161 -13.71 -15.71 11.24
CA LEU A 161 -13.35 -15.09 12.51
C LEU A 161 -14.59 -14.43 13.15
N VAL A 162 -15.33 -13.63 12.39
CA VAL A 162 -16.54 -12.93 12.86
C VAL A 162 -17.61 -13.93 13.28
N PHE A 163 -17.84 -14.99 12.50
CA PHE A 163 -18.84 -16.01 12.82
C PHE A 163 -18.46 -16.81 14.06
N ALA A 164 -17.18 -17.17 14.23
CA ALA A 164 -16.70 -17.80 15.45
C ALA A 164 -16.95 -16.90 16.66
N GLN A 165 -16.66 -15.61 16.54
CA GLN A 165 -16.89 -14.66 17.63
C GLN A 165 -18.37 -14.50 17.96
N LEU A 166 -19.25 -14.33 16.97
CA LEU A 166 -20.69 -14.21 17.19
C LEU A 166 -21.28 -15.46 17.83
N ARG A 167 -20.85 -16.66 17.40
CA ARG A 167 -21.25 -17.92 18.05
C ARG A 167 -20.80 -18.02 19.51
N SER A 168 -19.69 -17.39 19.89
CA SER A 168 -19.26 -17.34 21.30
C SER A 168 -20.16 -16.46 22.17
N TRP A 169 -21.01 -15.64 21.56
CA TRP A 169 -21.95 -14.75 22.26
C TRP A 169 -23.34 -15.34 22.41
N CYS A 170 -23.71 -16.30 21.57
CA CYS A 170 -24.91 -17.12 21.68
C CYS A 170 -24.79 -18.08 22.88
#